data_AF-A0A2N1U9Q0-F1
#
_entry.id   AF-A0A2N1U9Q0-F1
#
_cell.length_a   1.000
_cell.length_b   1.000
_cell.length_c   1.000
_cell.angle_alpha   90.00
_cell.angle_beta   90.00
_cell.angle_gamma   90.00
#
_symmetry.space_group_name_H-M   'P 1'
#
loop_
_entity.id
_entity.type
_entity.pdbx_description
1 polymer ?
#
loop_
_entity_poly.entity_id
_entity_poly.type
_entity_poly.pdbx_seq_one_letter_code
_entity_poly.pdbx_strand_id
1 'polypeptide(L)'
;MGNQNKINPNLEMAIQAQQKFDFYFIALVFTILGLTVQTSSITGKCQCFFEIVSWILLLVSGLVGLSRLAWRPVFYMQAGFIQRKEDDIGALDESRISGKIVIKPSGEYWAQEELSEEQAKLEQSISAVKGAKNKIEKRLKWKYSIHKWCFVIGICLLLVSRIIVALNKINMSR
;
A
#
# COMPACT_ATOMS: atom_id res chain seq x y z
N MET A 1 4.39 -34.35 6.00
CA MET A 1 3.57 -33.49 6.89
C MET A 1 4.43 -32.34 7.37
N GLY A 2 4.01 -31.10 7.11
CA GLY A 2 4.43 -29.92 7.88
C GLY A 2 5.70 -29.19 7.44
N ASN A 3 5.79 -28.70 6.20
CA ASN A 3 6.54 -27.46 5.98
C ASN A 3 5.52 -26.31 5.93
N GLN A 4 4.96 -26.00 7.10
CA GLN A 4 4.14 -24.81 7.26
C GLN A 4 5.06 -23.62 7.03
N ASN A 5 4.83 -22.95 5.92
CA ASN A 5 5.29 -21.61 5.58
C ASN A 5 4.85 -20.64 6.68
N LYS A 6 5.55 -20.67 7.84
CA LYS A 6 5.32 -19.75 8.94
C LYS A 6 5.88 -18.42 8.48
N ILE A 7 5.02 -17.59 7.89
CA ILE A 7 5.24 -16.16 7.82
C ILE A 7 5.76 -15.74 9.19
N ASN A 8 6.92 -15.10 9.22
CA ASN A 8 7.57 -14.72 10.47
C ASN A 8 6.54 -13.95 11.32
N PRO A 9 6.23 -14.39 12.56
CA PRO A 9 5.17 -13.78 13.36
C PRO A 9 5.41 -12.27 13.57
N ASN A 10 6.67 -11.84 13.58
CA ASN A 10 7.04 -10.43 13.66
C ASN A 10 6.62 -9.64 12.41
N LEU A 11 6.71 -10.26 11.22
CA LEU A 11 6.29 -9.66 9.96
C LEU A 11 4.76 -9.52 9.90
N GLU A 12 4.05 -10.55 10.34
CA GLU A 12 2.58 -10.52 10.39
C GLU A 12 2.10 -9.42 11.35
N MET A 13 2.69 -9.34 12.55
CA MET A 13 2.41 -8.26 13.50
C MET A 13 2.71 -6.87 12.90
N ALA A 14 3.83 -6.70 12.21
CA ALA A 14 4.19 -5.45 11.55
C ALA A 14 3.17 -5.06 10.46
N ILE A 15 2.70 -6.02 9.66
CA ILE A 15 1.68 -5.79 8.63
C ILE A 15 0.36 -5.34 9.25
N GLN A 16 -0.08 -6.01 10.32
CA GLN A 16 -1.32 -5.67 11.01
C GLN A 16 -1.24 -4.28 11.67
N ALA A 17 -0.12 -3.98 12.33
CA ALA A 17 0.12 -2.68 12.94
C ALA A 17 0.09 -1.56 11.88
N GLN A 18 0.77 -1.78 10.75
CA GLN A 18 0.77 -0.85 9.63
C GLN A 18 -0.65 -0.64 9.08
N GLN A 19 -1.43 -1.71 8.86
CA GLN A 19 -2.82 -1.58 8.41
C GLN A 19 -3.67 -0.75 9.36
N LYS A 20 -3.61 -1.02 10.67
CA LYS A 20 -4.34 -0.24 11.68
C LYS A 20 -3.95 1.23 11.64
N PHE A 21 -2.65 1.52 11.60
CA PHE A 21 -2.16 2.90 11.46
C PHE A 21 -2.75 3.59 10.22
N ASP A 22 -2.75 2.93 9.08
CA ASP A 22 -3.26 3.51 7.84
C ASP A 22 -4.77 3.78 7.90
N PHE A 23 -5.55 2.88 8.52
CA PHE A 23 -6.97 3.10 8.76
C PHE A 23 -7.22 4.31 9.67
N TYR A 24 -6.52 4.41 10.80
CA TYR A 24 -6.65 5.54 11.70
C TYR A 24 -6.21 6.85 11.05
N PHE A 25 -5.14 6.83 10.25
CA PHE A 25 -4.67 8.01 9.56
C PHE A 25 -5.67 8.50 8.52
N ILE A 26 -6.28 7.60 7.73
CA ILE A 26 -7.32 7.98 6.77
C ILE A 26 -8.57 8.50 7.48
N ALA A 27 -9.00 7.86 8.57
CA ALA A 27 -10.10 8.36 9.39
C ALA A 27 -9.82 9.77 9.89
N LEU A 28 -8.61 10.01 10.42
CA LEU A 28 -8.17 11.33 10.87
C LEU A 28 -8.24 12.39 9.75
N VAL A 29 -7.81 12.05 8.53
CA VAL A 29 -7.91 12.98 7.37
C VAL A 29 -9.35 13.39 7.12
N PHE A 30 -10.29 12.44 7.08
CA PHE A 30 -11.71 12.74 6.87
C PHE A 30 -12.34 13.48 8.05
N THR A 31 -11.96 13.16 9.29
CA THR A 31 -12.40 13.88 10.48
C THR A 31 -11.95 15.34 10.43
N ILE A 32 -10.67 15.59 10.12
CA ILE A 32 -10.15 16.96 9.98
C ILE A 32 -10.90 17.68 8.85
N LEU A 33 -11.05 17.05 7.68
CA LEU A 33 -11.80 17.64 6.58
C LEU A 33 -13.23 18.04 7.01
N GLY A 34 -13.97 17.12 7.64
CA GLY A 34 -15.33 17.38 8.13
C GLY A 34 -15.38 18.54 9.13
N LEU A 35 -14.49 18.54 10.13
CA LEU A 35 -14.39 19.62 11.11
C LEU A 35 -14.06 20.96 10.45
N THR A 36 -13.19 20.98 9.45
CA THR A 36 -12.78 22.22 8.78
C THR A 36 -13.89 22.83 7.94
N VAL A 37 -14.73 22.01 7.33
CA VAL A 37 -15.92 22.46 6.59
C VAL A 37 -16.95 23.04 7.57
N GLN A 38 -17.25 22.32 8.65
CA GLN A 38 -18.23 22.75 9.66
C GLN A 38 -17.84 24.04 10.38
N THR A 39 -16.55 24.22 10.68
CA THR A 39 -16.04 25.40 11.40
C THR A 39 -15.66 26.55 10.49
N SER A 40 -15.95 26.46 9.19
CA SER A 40 -15.56 27.51 8.23
C SER A 40 -16.39 28.79 8.44
N SER A 41 -15.71 29.93 8.41
CA SER A 41 -16.35 31.25 8.52
C SER A 41 -15.71 32.16 7.48
N ILE A 42 -16.27 32.17 6.27
CA ILE A 42 -15.68 32.83 5.12
C ILE A 42 -15.83 34.34 5.27
N THR A 43 -14.74 35.03 5.58
CA THR A 43 -14.76 36.49 5.82
C THR A 43 -14.07 37.27 4.70
N GLY A 44 -13.14 36.64 3.96
CA GLY A 44 -12.39 37.31 2.88
C GLY A 44 -12.05 36.41 1.69
N LYS A 45 -11.81 37.03 0.52
CA LYS A 45 -11.49 36.32 -0.75
C LYS A 45 -10.23 35.46 -0.66
N CYS A 46 -9.14 35.99 -0.09
CA CYS A 46 -7.88 35.24 0.06
C CYS A 46 -8.03 34.06 1.03
N GLN A 47 -8.74 34.26 2.15
CA GLN A 47 -9.04 33.19 3.10
C GLN A 47 -9.85 32.07 2.41
N CYS A 48 -10.92 32.45 1.70
CA CYS A 48 -11.77 31.51 0.96
C CYS A 48 -10.96 30.63 0.01
N PHE A 49 -10.03 31.25 -0.74
CA PHE A 49 -9.14 30.53 -1.64
C PHE A 49 -8.30 29.49 -0.91
N PHE A 50 -7.63 29.87 0.18
CA PHE A 50 -6.81 28.93 0.97
C PHE A 50 -7.64 27.80 1.61
N GLU A 51 -8.85 28.10 2.10
CA GLU A 51 -9.76 27.09 2.66
C GLU A 51 -10.21 26.08 1.62
N ILE A 52 -10.66 26.54 0.45
CA ILE A 52 -11.12 25.65 -0.63
C ILE A 52 -9.97 24.77 -1.14
N VAL A 53 -8.79 25.35 -1.39
CA VAL A 53 -7.62 24.58 -1.85
C VAL A 53 -7.20 23.56 -0.78
N SER A 54 -7.23 23.94 0.50
CA SER A 54 -6.99 23.01 1.61
C SER A 54 -7.99 21.84 1.60
N TRP A 55 -9.29 22.10 1.47
CA TRP A 55 -10.31 21.05 1.44
C TRP A 55 -10.11 20.09 0.28
N ILE A 56 -9.81 20.62 -0.92
CA ILE A 56 -9.52 19.79 -2.10
C ILE A 56 -8.30 18.91 -1.83
N LEU A 57 -7.23 19.44 -1.27
CA LEU A 57 -6.02 18.66 -0.95
C LEU A 57 -6.26 17.59 0.11
N LEU A 58 -7.00 17.90 1.17
CA LEU A 58 -7.38 16.93 2.20
C LEU A 58 -8.30 15.84 1.64
N LEU A 59 -9.26 16.20 0.78
CA LEU A 59 -10.14 15.25 0.10
C LEU A 59 -9.35 14.32 -0.82
N VAL A 60 -8.47 14.87 -1.67
CA VAL A 60 -7.57 14.10 -2.54
C VAL A 60 -6.68 13.18 -1.70
N SER A 61 -6.12 13.67 -0.59
CA SER A 61 -5.35 12.84 0.33
C SER A 61 -6.18 11.68 0.88
N GLY A 62 -7.40 11.93 1.37
CA GLY A 62 -8.30 10.90 1.90
C GLY A 62 -8.66 9.84 0.87
N LEU A 63 -9.05 10.26 -0.34
CA LEU A 63 -9.40 9.35 -1.44
C LEU A 63 -8.21 8.52 -1.94
N VAL A 64 -7.03 9.11 -2.05
CA VAL A 64 -5.81 8.39 -2.44
C VAL A 64 -5.39 7.41 -1.34
N GLY A 65 -5.53 7.78 -0.07
CA GLY A 65 -5.33 6.90 1.09
C GLY A 65 -6.27 5.70 1.04
N LEU A 66 -7.56 5.92 0.82
CA LEU A 66 -8.56 4.86 0.68
C LEU A 66 -8.25 3.94 -0.49
N SER A 67 -7.91 4.51 -1.64
CA SER A 67 -7.49 3.74 -2.81
C SER A 67 -6.26 2.89 -2.49
N ARG A 68 -5.27 3.43 -1.77
CA ARG A 68 -4.08 2.66 -1.34
C ARG A 68 -4.47 1.47 -0.46
N LEU A 69 -5.40 1.64 0.47
CA LEU A 69 -5.89 0.54 1.30
C LEU A 69 -6.55 -0.56 0.46
N ALA A 70 -7.38 -0.20 -0.52
CA ALA A 70 -8.04 -1.17 -1.40
C ALA A 70 -7.07 -2.04 -2.22
N TRP A 71 -5.90 -1.49 -2.58
CA TRP A 71 -4.88 -2.22 -3.37
C TRP A 71 -3.95 -3.11 -2.52
N ARG A 72 -3.94 -3.01 -1.20
CA ARG A 72 -3.04 -3.80 -0.33
C ARG A 72 -3.32 -5.31 -0.34
N PRO A 73 -4.57 -5.78 -0.21
CA PRO A 73 -4.85 -7.21 -0.28
C PRO A 73 -4.36 -7.83 -1.60
N VAL A 74 -4.53 -7.11 -2.71
CA VAL A 74 -4.05 -7.53 -4.04
C VAL A 74 -2.53 -7.69 -4.05
N PHE A 75 -1.79 -6.77 -3.43
CA PHE A 75 -0.33 -6.87 -3.31
C PHE A 75 0.11 -8.08 -2.48
N TYR A 76 -0.53 -8.33 -1.33
CA TYR A 76 -0.21 -9.49 -0.49
C TYR A 76 -0.55 -10.82 -1.16
N MET A 77 -1.66 -10.87 -1.89
CA MET A 77 -2.05 -12.05 -2.66
C MET A 77 -0.98 -12.39 -3.71
N GLN A 78 -0.50 -11.40 -4.48
CA GLN A 78 0.58 -11.61 -5.45
C GLN A 78 1.90 -11.99 -4.79
N ALA A 79 2.24 -11.38 -3.66
CA ALA A 79 3.44 -11.76 -2.91
C ALA A 79 3.37 -13.21 -2.43
N GLY A 80 2.21 -13.67 -1.96
CA GLY A 80 1.98 -15.07 -1.57
C GLY A 80 2.08 -16.04 -2.75
N PHE A 81 1.58 -15.66 -3.94
CA PHE A 81 1.75 -16.47 -5.16
C PHE A 81 3.22 -16.62 -5.57
N ILE A 82 4.00 -15.54 -5.51
CA ILE A 82 5.44 -15.60 -5.81
C ILE A 82 6.15 -16.49 -4.80
N GLN A 83 5.88 -16.30 -3.51
CA GLN A 83 6.53 -17.08 -2.45
C GLN A 83 6.26 -18.58 -2.64
N ARG A 84 5.01 -18.98 -2.90
CA ARG A 84 4.68 -20.39 -3.15
C ARG A 84 5.43 -20.95 -4.35
N LYS A 85 5.54 -20.17 -5.43
CA LYS A 85 6.26 -20.60 -6.64
C LYS A 85 7.77 -20.68 -6.42
N GLU A 86 8.34 -19.79 -5.61
CA GLU A 86 9.75 -19.85 -5.20
C GLU A 86 10.01 -21.05 -4.29
N ASP A 87 9.10 -21.36 -3.36
CA ASP A 87 9.16 -22.54 -2.50
C ASP A 87 9.08 -23.85 -3.34
N ASP A 88 8.21 -23.88 -4.36
CA ASP A 88 8.10 -25.01 -5.30
C ASP A 88 9.43 -25.23 -6.06
N ILE A 89 10.07 -24.16 -6.55
CA ILE A 89 11.40 -24.25 -7.20
C ILE A 89 12.46 -24.73 -6.21
N GLY A 90 12.48 -24.20 -4.98
CA GLY A 90 13.44 -24.61 -3.96
C GLY A 90 13.33 -26.10 -3.63
N ALA A 91 12.11 -26.64 -3.55
CA ALA A 91 11.88 -28.06 -3.33
C ALA A 91 12.34 -28.94 -4.52
N LEU A 92 12.17 -28.46 -5.76
CA LEU A 92 12.67 -29.13 -6.95
C LEU A 92 14.20 -29.15 -7.00
N ASP A 93 14.85 -28.03 -6.64
CA ASP A 93 16.32 -27.91 -6.61
C ASP A 93 16.93 -28.80 -5.51
N GLU A 94 16.33 -28.81 -4.30
CA GLU A 94 16.75 -29.69 -3.21
C GLU A 94 16.63 -31.18 -3.60
N SER A 95 15.59 -31.54 -4.35
CA SER A 95 15.39 -32.90 -4.85
C SER A 95 16.42 -33.28 -5.92
N ARG A 96 16.79 -32.33 -6.80
CA ARG A 96 17.84 -32.51 -7.81
C ARG A 96 19.21 -32.71 -7.17
N ILE A 97 19.56 -31.91 -6.16
CA ILE A 97 20.87 -31.98 -5.47
C ILE A 97 20.98 -33.25 -4.62
N SER A 98 19.88 -33.66 -3.97
CA SER A 98 19.87 -34.85 -3.10
C SER A 98 19.75 -36.18 -3.86
N GLY A 99 19.61 -36.16 -5.20
CA GLY A 99 19.42 -37.37 -6.02
C GLY A 99 18.13 -38.13 -5.70
N LYS A 100 17.18 -37.50 -5.01
CA LYS A 100 15.90 -38.11 -4.66
C LYS A 100 14.97 -38.08 -5.86
N ILE A 101 14.31 -39.21 -6.10
CA ILE A 101 13.37 -39.36 -7.20
C ILE A 101 12.12 -38.52 -6.87
N VAL A 102 11.85 -37.49 -7.68
CA VAL A 102 10.64 -36.66 -7.54
C VAL A 102 9.49 -37.38 -8.22
N ILE A 103 8.42 -37.62 -7.45
CA ILE A 103 7.18 -38.19 -7.95
C ILE A 103 6.26 -37.03 -8.33
N LYS A 104 5.76 -37.02 -9.57
CA LYS A 104 4.75 -36.10 -10.08
C LYS A 104 3.49 -36.16 -9.20
N PRO A 105 2.65 -35.11 -9.18
CA PRO A 105 1.31 -35.18 -8.59
C PRO A 105 0.45 -36.32 -9.20
N SER A 106 0.78 -36.76 -10.42
CA SER A 106 0.16 -37.90 -11.10
C SER A 106 0.65 -39.27 -10.62
N GLY A 107 1.69 -39.35 -9.78
CA GLY A 107 2.28 -40.60 -9.32
C GLY A 107 3.44 -41.14 -10.17
N GLU A 108 3.77 -40.49 -11.29
CA GLU A 108 4.87 -40.87 -12.18
C GLU A 108 6.20 -40.22 -11.80
N TYR A 109 7.32 -40.82 -12.23
CA TYR A 109 8.65 -40.24 -12.00
C TYR A 109 8.94 -39.13 -13.02
N TRP A 110 9.54 -38.04 -12.56
CA TRP A 110 10.07 -37.01 -13.46
C TRP A 110 11.31 -37.53 -14.18
N ALA A 111 11.32 -37.46 -15.51
CA ALA A 111 12.58 -37.58 -16.26
C ALA A 111 13.43 -36.31 -16.02
N GLN A 112 14.75 -36.45 -16.05
CA GLN A 112 15.67 -35.35 -15.75
C GLN A 112 15.53 -34.16 -16.73
N GLU A 113 15.17 -34.44 -17.99
CA GLU A 113 14.88 -33.44 -19.01
C GLU A 113 13.56 -32.70 -18.73
N GLU A 114 12.49 -33.42 -18.34
CA GLU A 114 11.20 -32.82 -17.98
C GLU A 114 11.32 -31.86 -16.78
N LEU A 115 12.17 -32.20 -15.81
CA LEU A 115 12.46 -31.36 -14.63
C LEU A 115 13.03 -29.99 -15.04
N SER A 116 13.92 -29.97 -16.04
CA SER A 116 14.52 -28.74 -16.53
C SER A 116 13.53 -27.86 -17.30
N GLU A 117 12.63 -28.46 -18.08
CA GLU A 117 11.57 -27.73 -18.78
C GLU A 117 10.55 -27.12 -17.82
N GLU A 118 10.14 -27.86 -16.80
CA GLU A 118 9.19 -27.35 -15.81
C GLU A 118 9.81 -26.23 -14.96
N GLN A 119 11.08 -26.36 -14.59
CA GLN A 119 11.80 -25.30 -13.90
C GLN A 119 11.85 -24.02 -14.77
N ALA A 120 12.16 -24.13 -16.05
CA ALA A 120 12.15 -22.99 -16.97
C ALA A 120 10.76 -22.34 -17.08
N LYS A 121 9.68 -23.13 -17.14
CA LYS A 121 8.29 -22.63 -17.14
C LYS A 121 7.93 -21.91 -15.83
N LEU A 122 8.36 -22.44 -14.69
CA LEU A 122 8.16 -21.83 -13.37
C LEU A 122 8.93 -20.52 -13.24
N GLU A 123 10.20 -20.48 -13.65
CA GLU A 123 11.02 -19.27 -13.65
C GLU A 123 10.42 -18.18 -14.56
N GLN A 124 9.96 -18.55 -15.75
CA GLN A 124 9.26 -17.63 -16.66
C GLN A 124 7.99 -17.08 -16.01
N SER A 125 7.19 -17.93 -15.37
CA SER A 125 5.97 -17.53 -14.66
C SER A 125 6.28 -16.59 -13.48
N ILE A 126 7.33 -16.88 -12.70
CA ILE A 126 7.79 -16.02 -11.61
C ILE A 126 8.25 -14.67 -12.14
N SER A 127 8.97 -14.63 -13.26
CA SER A 127 9.43 -13.38 -13.85
C SER A 127 8.26 -12.47 -14.27
N ALA A 128 7.21 -13.05 -14.86
CA ALA A 128 6.01 -12.34 -15.24
C ALA A 128 5.25 -11.78 -14.01
N VAL A 129 5.10 -12.58 -12.96
CA VAL A 129 4.42 -12.17 -11.72
C VAL A 129 5.27 -11.15 -10.94
N LYS A 130 6.60 -11.27 -10.91
CA LYS A 130 7.51 -10.25 -10.34
C LYS A 130 7.37 -8.91 -11.07
N GLY A 131 7.24 -8.93 -12.39
CA GLY A 131 6.96 -7.74 -13.19
C GLY A 131 5.65 -7.05 -12.79
N ALA A 132 4.57 -7.83 -12.60
CA ALA A 132 3.29 -7.30 -12.13
C ALA A 132 3.36 -6.74 -10.71
N LYS A 133 4.04 -7.45 -9.79
CA LYS A 133 4.27 -7.01 -8.40
C LYS A 133 5.00 -5.67 -8.35
N ASN A 134 6.08 -5.51 -9.12
CA ASN A 134 6.87 -4.27 -9.15
C ASN A 134 6.03 -3.08 -9.67
N LYS A 135 5.15 -3.31 -10.67
CA LYS A 135 4.21 -2.27 -11.13
C LYS A 135 3.24 -1.84 -10.02
N ILE A 136 2.70 -2.79 -9.25
CA ILE A 136 1.80 -2.48 -8.13
C ILE A 136 2.54 -1.78 -7.00
N GLU A 137 3.76 -2.22 -6.67
CA GLU A 137 4.60 -1.58 -5.65
C GLU A 137 4.89 -0.12 -5.99
N LYS A 138 5.27 0.17 -7.24
CA LYS A 138 5.47 1.55 -7.72
C LYS A 138 4.20 2.38 -7.58
N ARG A 139 3.04 1.84 -7.95
CA ARG A 139 1.74 2.52 -7.78
C ARG A 139 1.42 2.79 -6.31
N LEU A 140 1.69 1.84 -5.40
CA LEU A 140 1.48 2.01 -3.96
C LEU A 140 2.40 3.08 -3.38
N LYS A 141 3.69 3.08 -3.75
CA LYS A 141 4.67 4.11 -3.33
C LYS A 141 4.27 5.50 -3.81
N TRP A 142 3.83 5.61 -5.07
CA TRP A 142 3.37 6.88 -5.61
C TRP A 142 2.10 7.39 -4.93
N LYS A 143 1.10 6.52 -4.71
CA LYS A 143 -0.10 6.85 -3.91
C LYS A 143 0.26 7.26 -2.49
N TYR A 144 1.25 6.61 -1.86
CA TYR A 144 1.74 7.00 -0.54
C TYR A 144 2.31 8.42 -0.53
N SER A 145 3.13 8.75 -1.54
CA SER A 145 3.70 10.10 -1.69
C SER A 145 2.60 11.14 -1.85
N ILE A 146 1.65 10.93 -2.76
CA ILE A 146 0.51 11.86 -2.98
C ILE A 146 -0.28 12.06 -1.69
N HIS A 147 -0.67 10.97 -1.02
CA HIS A 147 -1.44 11.04 0.22
C HIS A 147 -0.72 11.87 1.29
N LYS A 148 0.59 11.63 1.50
CA LYS A 148 1.41 12.34 2.49
C LYS A 148 1.53 13.83 2.16
N TRP A 149 1.91 14.16 0.92
CA TRP A 149 2.15 15.56 0.54
C TRP A 149 0.85 16.37 0.44
N CYS A 150 -0.22 15.80 -0.11
CA CYS A 150 -1.53 16.47 -0.11
C CYS A 150 -2.04 16.71 1.31
N PHE A 151 -1.83 15.76 2.23
CA PHE A 151 -2.18 15.97 3.64
C PHE A 151 -1.40 17.13 4.26
N VAL A 152 -0.06 17.10 4.17
CA VAL A 152 0.81 18.11 4.77
C VAL A 152 0.50 19.50 4.20
N ILE A 153 0.45 19.63 2.88
CA ILE A 153 0.17 20.92 2.22
C ILE A 153 -1.25 21.39 2.58
N GLY A 154 -2.24 20.48 2.57
CA GLY A 154 -3.62 20.81 2.97
C GLY A 154 -3.68 21.39 4.38
N ILE A 155 -3.05 20.74 5.36
CA ILE A 155 -2.99 21.23 6.75
C ILE A 155 -2.26 22.58 6.83
N CYS A 156 -1.14 22.77 6.13
CA CYS A 156 -0.43 24.04 6.14
C CYS A 156 -1.30 25.18 5.59
N LEU A 157 -2.00 24.97 4.48
CA LEU A 157 -2.90 25.97 3.90
C LEU A 157 -4.09 26.27 4.80
N LEU A 158 -4.65 25.25 5.45
CA LEU A 158 -5.70 25.41 6.44
C LEU A 158 -5.24 26.31 7.59
N LEU A 159 -4.07 26.04 8.16
CA LEU A 159 -3.52 26.83 9.26
C LEU A 159 -3.30 28.29 8.87
N VAL A 160 -2.74 28.53 7.67
CA VAL A 160 -2.59 29.88 7.12
C VAL A 160 -3.94 30.59 7.02
N SER A 161 -4.96 29.90 6.50
CA SER A 161 -6.33 30.45 6.42
C SER A 161 -6.88 30.83 7.80
N ARG A 162 -6.69 29.97 8.82
CA ARG A 162 -7.15 30.24 10.19
C ARG A 162 -6.40 31.39 10.85
N ILE A 163 -5.10 31.53 10.60
CA ILE A 163 -4.30 32.65 11.11
C ILE A 163 -4.80 33.98 10.51
N ILE A 164 -5.10 34.01 9.21
CA ILE A 164 -5.66 35.22 8.56
C ILE A 164 -6.97 35.65 9.23
N VAL A 165 -7.86 34.70 9.53
CA VAL A 165 -9.11 35.00 10.25
C VAL A 165 -8.85 35.58 11.63
N ALA A 166 -7.93 34.98 12.39
CA ALA A 166 -7.59 35.45 13.73
C ALA A 166 -7.00 36.87 13.72
N LEU A 167 -6.09 37.16 12.80
CA LEU A 167 -5.47 38.49 12.64
C LEU A 167 -6.51 39.55 12.25
N ASN A 168 -7.43 39.23 11.33
CA ASN A 168 -8.51 40.15 10.94
C ASN A 168 -9.45 40.46 12.11
N LYS A 169 -9.76 39.48 12.96
CA LYS A 169 -10.59 39.71 14.17
C LYS A 169 -9.90 40.64 15.17
N ILE A 170 -8.59 40.48 15.38
CA ILE A 170 -7.82 41.34 16.30
C ILE A 170 -7.80 42.79 15.80
N ASN A 171 -7.59 43.01 14.49
CA ASN A 171 -7.57 44.35 13.91
C ASN A 171 -8.92 45.07 13.97
N MET A 172 -10.05 44.34 13.91
CA MET A 172 -11.39 44.95 14.03
C MET A 172 -11.77 45.32 15.48
N SER A 173 -11.03 44.86 16.49
CA SER A 173 -11.29 45.14 17.91
C SER A 173 -10.49 46.34 18.45
N ARG A 174 -9.64 46.98 17.62
CA ARG A 174 -8.91 48.21 17.94
C ARG A 174 -9.56 49.38 17.22
#